data_AF-A0A2D8KDI3-F1
#
_entry.id   AF-A0A2D8KDI3-F1
#
_cell.length_a   1.000
_cell.length_b   1.000
_cell.length_c   1.000
_cell.angle_alpha   90.00
_cell.angle_beta   90.00
_cell.angle_gamma   90.00
#
_symmetry.space_group_name_H-M   'P 1'
#
loop_
_entity.id
_entity.type
_entity.pdbx_description
1 polymer ?
#
loop_
_entity_poly.entity_id
_entity_poly.type
_entity_poly.pdbx_seq_one_letter_code
_entity_poly.pdbx_strand_id
1 'polypeptide(L)'
;SLPKHSIDGKSIWPLITGKGKNPQEAYYFYWGTNLHAIRKGKWSLHLPHSYRSLQNKPGNDGIPGKYIQKRTETALFDLSKDIGQKKDSLIMANKTW
;
A
#
# COMPACT_ATOMS: atom_id res chain seq x y z
N SER A 1 -8.62 -15.61 26.75
CA SER A 1 -9.77 -15.23 25.91
C SER A 1 -9.33 -14.16 24.92
N LEU A 2 -10.09 -13.93 23.85
CA LEU A 2 -9.86 -12.79 22.94
C LEU A 2 -10.33 -11.47 23.59
N PRO A 3 -9.78 -10.31 23.17
CA PRO A 3 -10.22 -8.99 23.64
C PRO A 3 -11.65 -8.67 23.21
N LYS A 4 -12.27 -7.70 23.89
CA LYS A 4 -13.64 -7.24 23.60
C LYS A 4 -13.75 -6.46 22.28
N HIS A 5 -12.69 -5.80 21.87
CA HIS A 5 -12.65 -5.03 20.61
C HIS A 5 -12.42 -5.95 19.41
N SER A 6 -12.90 -5.51 18.25
CA SER A 6 -12.62 -6.19 16.98
C SER A 6 -11.13 -6.24 16.71
N ILE A 7 -10.68 -7.36 16.16
CA ILE A 7 -9.30 -7.57 15.71
C ILE A 7 -9.34 -7.72 14.19
N ASP A 8 -8.62 -6.86 13.49
CA ASP A 8 -8.55 -6.90 12.02
C ASP A 8 -7.61 -8.00 11.51
N GLY A 9 -6.67 -8.43 12.36
CA GLY A 9 -5.75 -9.52 12.08
C GLY A 9 -6.43 -10.89 12.18
N LYS A 10 -6.25 -11.72 11.15
CA LYS A 10 -6.67 -13.13 11.15
C LYS A 10 -5.47 -14.04 11.36
N SER A 11 -5.68 -15.18 12.01
CA SER A 11 -4.59 -16.15 12.24
C SER A 11 -4.02 -16.68 10.93
N ILE A 12 -2.72 -16.44 10.71
CA ILE A 12 -1.98 -16.96 9.54
C ILE A 12 -1.41 -18.37 9.77
N TRP A 13 -1.69 -18.99 10.92
CA TRP A 13 -1.18 -20.32 11.26
C TRP A 13 -1.52 -21.42 10.23
N PRO A 14 -2.74 -21.48 9.66
CA PRO A 14 -3.05 -22.44 8.59
C PRO A 14 -2.15 -22.27 7.37
N LEU A 15 -1.79 -21.03 7.01
CA LEU A 15 -0.86 -20.76 5.91
C LEU A 15 0.56 -21.26 6.25
N ILE A 16 1.07 -20.95 7.45
CA ILE A 16 2.41 -21.36 7.90
C ILE A 16 2.56 -22.89 7.89
N THR A 17 1.53 -23.59 8.35
CA THR A 17 1.52 -25.06 8.42
C THR A 17 1.21 -25.76 7.10
N GLY A 18 1.01 -25.00 6.00
CA GLY A 18 0.61 -25.56 4.70
C GLY A 18 -0.81 -26.13 4.66
N LYS A 19 -1.62 -25.91 5.71
CA LYS A 19 -2.98 -26.43 5.85
C LYS A 19 -4.06 -25.41 5.42
N GLY A 20 -3.65 -24.28 4.85
CA GLY A 20 -4.57 -23.22 4.47
C GLY A 20 -3.93 -22.16 3.57
N LYS A 21 -4.76 -21.18 3.19
CA LYS A 21 -4.36 -20.03 2.38
C LYS A 21 -4.26 -18.79 3.26
N ASN A 22 -3.78 -17.69 2.68
CA ASN A 22 -3.81 -16.38 3.34
C ASN A 22 -5.26 -16.05 3.75
N PRO A 23 -5.56 -15.86 5.04
CA PRO A 23 -6.92 -15.56 5.51
C PRO A 23 -7.35 -14.11 5.22
N GLN A 24 -6.38 -13.24 4.93
CA GLN A 24 -6.62 -11.82 4.68
C GLN A 24 -7.07 -11.62 3.23
N GLU A 25 -8.23 -10.99 3.04
CA GLU A 25 -8.72 -10.66 1.71
C GLU A 25 -8.00 -9.43 1.14
N ALA A 26 -7.79 -8.42 1.98
CA ALA A 26 -7.13 -7.17 1.61
C ALA A 26 -6.36 -6.57 2.79
N TYR A 27 -5.35 -5.76 2.47
CA TYR A 27 -4.59 -4.95 3.42
C TYR A 27 -4.92 -3.48 3.21
N TYR A 28 -5.13 -2.76 4.31
CA TYR A 28 -5.52 -1.36 4.32
C TYR A 28 -4.38 -0.53 4.90
N PHE A 29 -3.96 0.50 4.18
CA PHE A 29 -2.83 1.36 4.55
C PHE A 29 -3.36 2.73 4.95
N TYR A 30 -3.30 3.01 6.25
CA TYR A 30 -3.73 4.28 6.83
C TYR A 30 -2.53 5.20 7.11
N TRP A 31 -2.77 6.50 7.01
CA TRP A 31 -1.88 7.53 7.56
C TRP A 31 -2.71 8.50 8.39
N GLY A 32 -2.45 8.56 9.70
CA GLY A 32 -3.36 9.20 10.64
C GLY A 32 -4.73 8.51 10.61
N THR A 33 -5.79 9.30 10.39
CA THR A 33 -7.18 8.80 10.31
C THR A 33 -7.63 8.50 8.88
N ASN A 34 -6.77 8.66 7.87
CA ASN A 34 -7.16 8.56 6.46
C ASN A 34 -6.67 7.27 5.83
N LEU A 35 -7.57 6.59 5.10
CA LEU A 35 -7.22 5.45 4.26
C LEU A 35 -6.51 5.98 3.00
N HIS A 36 -5.25 5.60 2.82
CA HIS A 36 -4.42 6.05 1.70
C HIS A 36 -4.36 5.02 0.58
N ALA A 37 -4.31 3.72 0.92
CA ALA A 37 -4.25 2.66 -0.08
C ALA A 37 -4.89 1.36 0.40
N ILE A 38 -5.28 0.52 -0.56
CA ILE A 38 -5.81 -0.83 -0.35
C ILE A 38 -5.05 -1.78 -1.26
N ARG A 39 -4.57 -2.92 -0.73
CA ARG A 39 -4.00 -4.01 -1.52
C ARG A 39 -4.88 -5.25 -1.45
N LYS A 40 -5.28 -5.77 -2.60
CA LYS A 40 -6.00 -7.05 -2.75
C LYS A 40 -5.35 -7.90 -3.83
N GLY A 41 -4.77 -9.03 -3.42
CA GLY A 41 -4.00 -9.89 -4.33
C GLY A 41 -2.85 -9.13 -5.01
N LYS A 42 -2.88 -9.10 -6.34
CA LYS A 42 -1.89 -8.37 -7.17
C LYS A 42 -2.17 -6.88 -7.31
N TRP A 43 -3.35 -6.40 -6.91
CA TRP A 43 -3.73 -5.00 -7.12
C TRP A 43 -3.42 -4.14 -5.90
N SER A 44 -2.89 -2.95 -6.14
CA SER A 44 -2.75 -1.88 -5.16
C SER A 44 -3.49 -0.65 -5.66
N LEU A 45 -4.53 -0.23 -4.95
CA LEU A 45 -5.30 0.98 -5.21
C LEU A 45 -4.81 2.07 -4.26
N HIS A 46 -4.33 3.19 -4.81
CA HIS A 46 -4.09 4.42 -4.05
C HIS A 46 -5.31 5.33 -4.18
N LEU A 47 -5.78 5.86 -3.05
CA LEU A 47 -6.78 6.94 -2.99
C LEU A 47 -6.07 8.30 -3.01
N PRO A 48 -6.72 9.41 -3.38
CA PRO A 48 -6.07 10.71 -3.42
C PRO A 48 -5.55 11.13 -2.04
N HIS A 49 -4.23 11.28 -1.89
CA HIS A 49 -3.60 11.67 -0.64
C HIS A 49 -2.24 12.33 -0.83
N SER A 50 -1.79 13.05 0.19
CA SER A 50 -0.44 13.62 0.22
C SER A 50 0.56 12.66 0.84
N TYR A 51 1.80 12.64 0.34
CA TYR A 51 2.89 11.82 0.84
C TYR A 51 4.21 12.59 0.84
N ARG A 52 5.18 12.13 1.65
CA ARG A 52 6.51 12.72 1.72
C ARG A 52 7.45 12.04 0.72
N SER A 53 8.25 12.83 0.02
CA SER A 53 9.30 12.36 -0.90
C SER A 53 10.60 13.08 -0.56
N LEU A 54 11.74 12.43 -0.73
CA LEU A 54 13.03 13.10 -0.57
C LEU A 54 13.14 14.20 -1.62
N GLN A 55 13.57 15.39 -1.22
CA GLN A 55 13.73 16.52 -2.13
C GLN A 55 14.91 16.28 -3.07
N ASN A 56 16.05 15.84 -2.52
CA ASN A 56 17.31 15.67 -3.23
C ASN A 56 18.06 14.46 -2.69
N LYS A 57 19.09 14.70 -1.86
CA LYS A 57 19.95 13.67 -1.30
C LYS A 57 19.32 13.05 -0.04
N PRO A 58 19.57 11.76 0.22
CA PRO A 58 19.27 11.17 1.50
C PRO A 58 20.05 11.89 2.62
N GLY A 59 19.60 11.67 3.85
CA GLY A 59 20.32 12.13 5.03
C GLY A 59 21.71 11.50 5.17
N ASN A 60 22.54 12.08 6.02
CA ASN A 60 23.86 11.54 6.38
C ASN A 60 24.09 11.65 7.89
N ASP A 61 24.84 10.72 8.48
CA ASP A 61 25.24 10.72 9.90
C ASP A 61 24.07 10.91 10.89
N GLY A 62 22.94 10.23 10.64
CA GLY A 62 21.74 10.30 11.48
C GLY A 62 20.88 11.56 11.27
N ILE A 63 21.30 12.49 10.41
CA ILE A 63 20.53 13.69 10.08
C ILE A 63 19.66 13.40 8.85
N PRO A 64 18.32 13.48 8.95
CA PRO A 64 17.44 13.22 7.81
C PRO A 64 17.58 14.31 6.74
N GLY A 65 17.58 13.89 5.48
CA GLY A 65 17.54 14.81 4.34
C GLY A 65 16.22 15.59 4.29
N LYS A 66 16.20 16.69 3.52
CA LYS A 66 14.98 17.48 3.32
C LYS A 66 13.93 16.68 2.55
N TYR A 67 12.69 16.74 3.03
CA TYR A 67 11.53 16.14 2.36
C TYR A 67 10.67 17.22 1.73
N ILE A 68 10.03 16.87 0.61
CA ILE A 68 8.95 17.64 -0.02
C ILE A 68 7.64 16.87 0.12
N GLN A 69 6.54 17.62 0.20
CA GLN A 69 5.20 17.06 0.13
C GLN A 69 4.82 16.91 -1.35
N LYS A 70 4.39 15.71 -1.72
CA LYS A 70 3.78 15.41 -3.02
C LYS A 70 2.34 14.94 -2.80
N ARG A 71 1.59 14.83 -3.88
CA ARG A 71 0.24 14.28 -3.90
C ARG A 71 0.15 13.17 -4.93
N THR A 72 -0.60 12.13 -4.61
CA THR A 72 -1.07 11.14 -5.58
C THR A 72 -2.54 11.36 -5.82
N GLU A 73 -2.96 11.18 -7.06
CA GLU A 73 -4.36 11.01 -7.41
C GLU A 73 -4.74 9.53 -7.28
N THR A 74 -5.99 9.20 -7.61
CA THR A 74 -6.43 7.81 -7.68
C THR A 74 -5.62 7.06 -8.72
N ALA A 75 -4.96 5.97 -8.31
CA ALA A 75 -4.12 5.16 -9.18
C ALA A 75 -4.25 3.68 -8.84
N LEU A 76 -4.19 2.80 -9.85
CA LEU A 76 -4.26 1.35 -9.68
C LEU A 76 -3.01 0.69 -10.23
N PHE A 77 -2.31 -0.10 -9.42
CA PHE A 77 -1.08 -0.77 -9.80
C PHE A 77 -1.25 -2.28 -9.81
N ASP A 78 -0.76 -2.94 -10.88
CA ASP A 78 -0.59 -4.39 -10.92
C ASP A 78 0.79 -4.77 -10.38
N LEU A 79 0.85 -5.12 -9.09
CA LEU A 79 2.07 -5.49 -8.37
C LEU A 79 2.72 -6.77 -8.91
N SER A 80 2.01 -7.62 -9.66
CA SER A 80 2.65 -8.78 -10.29
C SER A 80 3.50 -8.40 -11.50
N LYS A 81 3.28 -7.21 -12.07
CA LYS A 81 4.02 -6.68 -13.23
C LYS A 81 4.96 -5.54 -12.84
N ASP A 82 4.60 -4.78 -11.82
CA ASP A 82 5.34 -3.61 -11.38
C ASP A 82 5.22 -3.43 -9.87
N ILE A 83 6.07 -4.14 -9.14
CA ILE A 83 6.17 -4.03 -7.68
C ILE A 83 6.59 -2.62 -7.23
N GLY A 84 7.24 -1.85 -8.13
CA GLY A 84 7.66 -0.48 -7.87
C GLY A 84 6.55 0.56 -8.06
N GLN A 85 5.36 0.14 -8.50
CA GLN A 85 4.18 1.01 -8.65
C GLN A 85 4.47 2.26 -9.52
N LYS A 86 5.20 2.09 -10.62
CA LYS A 86 5.58 3.15 -11.56
C LYS A 86 4.54 3.34 -12.68
N LYS A 87 3.78 2.30 -13.03
CA LYS A 87 2.81 2.30 -14.13
C LYS A 87 1.38 2.23 -13.60
N ASP A 88 0.64 3.34 -13.71
CA ASP A 88 -0.77 3.39 -13.35
C ASP A 88 -1.65 2.72 -14.42
N SER A 89 -2.33 1.65 -14.02
CA SER A 89 -3.19 0.84 -14.88
C SER A 89 -4.49 1.56 -15.25
N LEU A 90 -4.98 2.51 -14.43
CA LEU A 90 -6.19 3.28 -14.77
C LEU A 90 -5.92 4.20 -15.96
N ILE A 91 -4.80 4.92 -15.93
CA ILE A 91 -4.39 5.80 -17.03
C ILE A 91 -4.11 4.99 -18.30
N MET A 92 -3.45 3.82 -18.18
CA MET A 92 -3.14 2.99 -19.34
C MET A 92 -4.41 2.43 -20.00
N ALA A 93 -5.40 2.01 -19.20
CA ALA A 93 -6.68 1.54 -19.73
C ALA A 93 -7.40 2.64 -20.53
N ASN A 94 -7.43 3.87 -20.03
CA ASN A 94 -8.09 4.99 -20.71
C ASN A 94 -7.40 5.47 -22.00
N LYS A 95 -6.15 5.05 -22.26
CA LYS A 95 -5.41 5.39 -23.50
C LYS A 95 -5.57 4.36 -24.60
N THR A 96 -6.09 3.18 -24.28
CA THR A 96 -6.28 2.06 -25.21
C THR A 96 -7.69 1.97 -25.80
N TRP A 97 -8.54 2.97 -25.55
CA TRP A 97 -9.86 3.14 -26.14
C TRP A 97 -9.91 4.44 -26.95
#